data_AF-A0A520IX34-F1
#
_entry.id   AF-A0A520IX34-F1
#
_cell.length_a   1.000
_cell.length_b   1.000
_cell.length_c   1.000
_cell.angle_alpha   90.00
_cell.angle_beta   90.00
_cell.angle_gamma   90.00
#
_symmetry.space_group_name_H-M   'P 1'
#
loop_
_entity.id
_entity.type
_entity.pdbx_description
1 polymer ?
#
loop_
_entity_poly.entity_id
_entity_poly.type
_entity_poly.pdbx_seq_one_letter_code
_entity_poly.pdbx_strand_id
1 'polypeptide(L)' 'MAKDKTKETPLMQQYNAIKGKYPGALLLFRVGDFYETFGEDAIKTAQILGIVLTRRGNGP' A
#
# COMPACT_ATOMS: atom_id res chain seq x y z
N MET A 1 -11.14 -22.51 0.60
CA MET A 1 -9.66 -22.56 0.61
C MET A 1 -9.18 -21.43 1.50
N ALA A 2 -8.63 -21.76 2.68
CA ALA A 2 -8.24 -20.79 3.69
C ALA A 2 -7.00 -20.03 3.22
N LYS A 3 -7.09 -18.70 3.05
CA LYS A 3 -5.93 -17.84 2.81
C LYS A 3 -5.03 -17.92 4.04
N ASP A 4 -3.83 -18.47 3.87
CA ASP A 4 -2.77 -18.38 4.87
C ASP A 4 -2.64 -16.93 5.34
N LYS A 5 -2.83 -16.73 6.64
CA LYS A 5 -2.57 -15.46 7.33
C LYS A 5 -1.05 -15.24 7.34
N THR A 6 -0.51 -14.85 6.19
CA THR A 6 0.76 -14.14 6.15
C THR A 6 0.61 -12.97 7.11
N LYS A 7 1.35 -12.98 8.22
CA LYS A 7 1.34 -11.90 9.21
C LYS A 7 1.56 -10.60 8.44
N GLU A 8 0.54 -9.74 8.41
CA GLU A 8 0.71 -8.40 7.87
C GLU A 8 1.88 -7.75 8.59
N THR A 9 2.79 -7.15 7.82
CA THR A 9 3.90 -6.41 8.40
C THR A 9 3.35 -5.26 9.24
N PRO A 10 4.05 -4.82 10.31
CA PRO A 10 3.60 -3.68 11.12
C PRO A 10 3.28 -2.43 10.29
N LEU A 11 4.01 -2.22 9.19
CA LEU A 11 3.75 -1.16 8.23
C LEU A 11 2.39 -1.31 7.54
N MET A 12 2.07 -2.49 7.02
CA MET A 12 0.79 -2.73 6.35
C MET A 12 -0.39 -2.63 7.32
N GLN A 13 -0.22 -3.04 8.58
CA GLN A 13 -1.24 -2.87 9.61
C GLN A 13 -1.56 -1.38 9.85
N GLN A 14 -0.53 -0.54 9.96
CA GLN A 14 -0.69 0.91 10.12
C GLN A 14 -1.35 1.54 8.89
N TYR A 15 -0.90 1.16 7.69
CA TYR A 15 -1.49 1.62 6.44
C TYR A 15 -2.98 1.29 6.37
N ASN A 16 -3.35 0.03 6.60
CA ASN A 16 -4.74 -0.44 6.55
C ASN A 16 -5.61 0.26 7.59
N ALA A 17 -5.10 0.49 8.81
CA ALA A 17 -5.82 1.19 9.86
C ALA A 17 -6.14 2.65 9.49
N ILE A 18 -5.22 3.36 8.82
CA ILE A 18 -5.44 4.73 8.36
C ILE A 18 -6.34 4.73 7.13
N LYS A 19 -6.10 3.82 6.18
CA LYS A 19 -6.90 3.70 4.95
C LYS A 19 -8.36 3.38 5.25
N GLY A 20 -8.63 2.56 6.27
CA GLY A 20 -9.99 2.26 6.72
C GLY A 20 -10.78 3.49 7.17
N LYS A 21 -10.11 4.56 7.62
CA LYS A 21 -10.76 5.85 7.95
C LYS A 21 -11.09 6.68 6.71
N TYR A 22 -10.40 6.42 5.59
CA TYR A 22 -10.51 7.21 4.35
C TYR A 22 -10.59 6.29 3.10
N PRO A 23 -11.63 5.46 2.97
CA PRO A 23 -11.69 4.44 1.92
C PRO A 23 -11.69 5.00 0.49
N GLY A 24 -12.26 6.19 0.29
CA GLY A 24 -12.36 6.85 -1.03
C GLY A 24 -11.16 7.71 -1.44
N ALA A 25 -10.22 7.97 -0.54
CA ALA A 25 -9.08 8.86 -0.80
C ALA A 25 -7.81 8.06 -1.09
N LEU A 26 -6.92 8.53 -1.97
CA LEU A 26 -5.59 7.94 -2.14
C LEU A 26 -4.75 8.24 -0.90
N LEU A 27 -4.22 7.20 -0.24
CA LEU A 27 -3.36 7.37 0.93
C LEU A 27 -1.88 7.38 0.52
N LEU A 28 -1.30 8.58 0.46
CA LEU A 28 0.15 8.76 0.34
C LEU A 28 0.81 8.47 1.70
N PHE A 29 1.41 7.29 1.84
CA PHE A 29 2.02 6.85 3.09
C PHE A 29 3.52 7.12 3.09
N ARG A 30 4.01 7.90 4.06
CA ARG A 30 5.42 8.27 4.12
C ARG A 30 6.29 7.09 4.55
N VAL A 31 7.26 6.71 3.73
CA VAL A 31 8.28 5.69 4.01
C VAL A 31 9.65 6.29 3.73
N GLY A 32 10.32 6.76 4.79
CA GLY A 32 11.56 7.51 4.65
C GLY A 32 11.36 8.82 3.89
N ASP A 33 12.03 8.94 2.76
CA ASP A 33 12.02 10.13 1.89
C ASP A 33 10.92 10.08 0.81
N PHE A 34 10.23 8.95 0.66
CA PHE A 34 9.21 8.75 -0.36
C PHE A 34 7.80 8.67 0.24
N TYR A 35 6.81 9.05 -0.57
CA TYR A 35 5.42 8.69 -0.34
C TYR A 35 5.07 7.48 -1.20
N GLU A 36 4.74 6.37 -0.54
CA GLU A 36 4.33 5.12 -1.18
C GLU A 36 2.81 4.94 -1.05
N THR A 37 2.21 4.34 -2.08
CA THR A 37 0.82 3.87 -2.10
C THR A 37 0.81 2.35 -2.26
N PHE A 38 -0.12 1.66 -1.61
CA PHE A 38 -0.17 0.19 -1.61
C PHE A 38 -1.52 -0.34 -2.11
N GLY A 39 -1.52 -1.58 -2.62
CA GLY A 39 -2.73 -2.26 -3.10
C GLY A 39 -3.37 -1.54 -4.30
N GLU A 40 -4.70 -1.34 -4.24
CA GLU A 40 -5.43 -0.64 -5.32
C GLU A 40 -5.01 0.82 -5.49
N ASP A 41 -4.62 1.49 -4.40
CA ASP A 41 -4.15 2.87 -4.47
C ASP A 41 -2.86 2.97 -5.27
N ALA A 42 -2.01 1.94 -5.25
CA ALA A 42 -0.79 1.88 -6.08
C ALA A 42 -1.12 1.86 -7.57
N ILE A 43 -2.10 1.05 -7.97
CA ILE A 43 -2.53 0.93 -9.37
C ILE A 43 -3.12 2.26 -9.85
N LYS A 44 -4.03 2.84 -9.06
CA LYS A 44 -4.66 4.14 -9.37
C LYS A 44 -3.62 5.25 -9.47
N THR A 45 -2.70 5.33 -8.50
CA THR A 45 -1.67 6.37 -8.46
C THR A 45 -0.71 6.26 -9.63
N ALA A 46 -0.29 5.05 -9.99
CA ALA A 46 0.55 4.81 -11.16
C ALA A 46 -0.10 5.29 -12.47
N GLN A 47 -1.40 4.99 -12.65
CA GLN A 47 -2.16 5.44 -13.83
C GLN A 47 -2.35 6.97 -13.86
N ILE A 48 -2.69 7.57 -12.73
CA ILE A 48 -2.98 9.01 -12.64
C ILE A 48 -1.71 9.85 -12.81
N LEU A 49 -0.61 9.44 -12.15
CA LEU A 49 0.63 10.22 -12.13
C LEU A 49 1.63 9.82 -13.22
N GLY A 50 1.36 8.74 -13.96
CA GLY A 50 2.27 8.23 -14.99
C GLY A 50 3.59 7.71 -14.41
N ILE A 51 3.57 7.18 -13.19
CA ILE A 51 4.74 6.62 -12.51
C ILE A 51 4.78 5.10 -12.61
N VAL A 52 5.97 4.51 -12.47
CA VAL A 52 6.17 3.07 -12.56
C VAL A 52 5.45 2.36 -11.40
N LEU A 53 4.53 1.45 -11.75
CA LEU A 53 3.94 0.51 -10.79
C LEU A 53 4.94 -0.60 -10.48
N THR A 54 5.44 -0.63 -9.25
CA THR A 54 6.33 -1.69 -8.76
C THR A 54 5.64 -2.53 -7.68
N ARG A 55 6.16 -3.74 -7.46
CA ARG A 55 5.73 -4.61 -6.37
C ARG A 55 6.91 -4.76 -5.41
N ARG A 56 6.70 -4.46 -4.12
CA ARG A 56 7.65 -4.89 -3.09
C ARG A 56 7.71 -6.42 -3.10
N GLY A 57 8.85 -6.96 -3.49
CA GLY A 57 9.21 -8.32 -3.11
C GLY A 57 9.30 -8.32 -1.58
N ASN A 58 8.59 -9.25 -0.94
CA ASN A 58 8.86 -9.54 0.46
C ASN A 58 10.32 -9.97 0.50
N GLY A 59 11.22 -9.07 0.96
CA GLY A 59 12.56 -9.48 1.37
C GLY A 59 12.44 -10.59 2.42
N PRO A 60 13.47 -11.44 2.54
CA PRO A 60 13.41 -12.66 3.35
C PRO A 60 12.88 -12.44 4.77
#